data_AF-A0A7C8HYE3-F1
#
_entry.id   AF-A0A7C8HYE3-F1
#
_cell.length_a   1.000
_cell.length_b   1.000
_cell.length_c   1.000
_cell.angle_alpha   90.00
_cell.angle_beta   90.00
_cell.angle_gamma   90.00
#
_symmetry.space_group_name_H-M   'P 1'
#
loop_
_entity.id
_entity.type
_entity.pdbx_description
1 polymer ?
#
loop_
_entity_poly.entity_id
_entity_poly.type
_entity_poly.pdbx_seq_one_letter_code
_entity_poly.pdbx_strand_id
1 'polypeptide(L)'
;MPPQSTGAGAAMPKKNKGQTFVCVYPDWCKGCGLCVAFCPGKVLQLNALGKAEVVRPEECINCGFCELHCPDFAIAVRPNVSRNGVHCRTSCEPGETGGAGKTSEPCELGESDLTPQKTVAEG
;
A
#
# COMPACT_ATOMS: atom_id res chain seq x y z
N MET A 1 34.61 -10.14 11.17
CA MET A 1 33.26 -9.76 10.72
C MET A 1 32.31 -10.89 11.09
N PRO A 2 31.40 -10.72 12.06
CA PRO A 2 30.45 -11.77 12.41
C PRO A 2 29.36 -11.91 11.33
N PRO A 3 28.98 -13.14 10.94
CA PRO A 3 27.74 -13.40 10.22
C PRO A 3 26.62 -13.57 11.25
N GLN A 4 25.75 -12.58 11.40
CA GLN A 4 24.59 -12.69 12.30
C GLN A 4 23.39 -11.97 11.69
N SER A 5 22.50 -12.74 11.07
CA SER A 5 21.08 -12.43 10.99
C SER A 5 20.31 -13.68 10.57
N THR A 6 20.14 -14.61 11.52
CA THR A 6 19.11 -15.64 11.43
C THR A 6 17.76 -14.97 11.68
N GLY A 7 17.13 -14.48 10.62
CA GLY A 7 15.78 -13.92 10.67
C GLY A 7 14.74 -15.03 10.81
N ALA A 8 14.00 -15.02 11.92
CA ALA A 8 12.85 -15.87 12.16
C ALA A 8 11.78 -15.66 11.08
N GLY A 9 11.36 -16.75 10.41
CA GLY A 9 10.30 -16.74 9.42
C GLY A 9 8.95 -16.41 10.07
N ALA A 10 8.47 -15.18 9.88
CA ALA A 10 7.13 -14.78 10.25
C ALA A 10 6.11 -15.58 9.43
N ALA A 11 5.34 -16.43 10.11
CA ALA A 11 4.24 -17.17 9.52
C ALA A 11 3.16 -16.20 9.01
N MET A 12 3.04 -16.08 7.69
CA MET A 12 2.08 -15.20 7.03
C MET A 12 0.64 -15.70 7.27
N PRO A 13 -0.31 -14.84 7.69
CA PRO A 13 -1.71 -15.22 7.89
C PRO A 13 -2.32 -15.79 6.59
N LYS A 14 -3.10 -16.87 6.74
CA LYS A 14 -3.75 -17.60 5.64
C LYS A 14 -4.74 -16.68 4.91
N LYS A 15 -4.29 -16.09 3.81
CA LYS A 15 -5.05 -15.15 2.98
C LYS A 15 -6.01 -15.92 2.06
N ASN A 16 -7.25 -15.46 1.98
CA ASN A 16 -8.31 -16.07 1.17
C ASN A 16 -7.88 -16.19 -0.30
N LYS A 17 -7.86 -17.42 -0.83
CA LYS A 17 -7.55 -17.74 -2.24
C LYS A 17 -8.69 -17.28 -3.16
N GLY A 18 -8.36 -16.88 -4.39
CA GLY A 18 -9.35 -16.71 -5.47
C GLY A 18 -10.04 -15.34 -5.60
N GLN A 19 -9.68 -14.33 -4.81
CA GLN A 19 -10.30 -12.99 -4.90
C GLN A 19 -9.38 -11.95 -5.55
N THR A 20 -8.56 -12.31 -6.54
CA THR A 20 -7.57 -11.36 -7.10
C THR A 20 -7.44 -11.52 -8.61
N PHE A 21 -7.51 -10.39 -9.30
CA PHE A 21 -7.28 -10.29 -10.74
C PHE A 21 -5.84 -9.87 -11.00
N VAL A 22 -5.17 -10.61 -11.89
CA VAL A 22 -3.84 -10.29 -12.39
C VAL A 22 -3.98 -10.03 -13.88
N CYS A 23 -3.67 -8.81 -14.31
CA CYS A 23 -3.68 -8.42 -15.72
C CYS A 23 -2.24 -8.28 -16.21
N VAL A 24 -1.94 -8.85 -17.36
CA VAL A 24 -0.65 -8.69 -18.03
C VAL A 24 -0.87 -8.01 -19.37
N TYR A 25 -0.11 -6.95 -19.63
CA TYR A 25 -0.13 -6.20 -20.89
C TYR A 25 0.99 -6.74 -21.80
N PRO A 26 0.69 -7.60 -22.79
CA PRO A 26 1.72 -8.28 -23.58
C PRO A 26 2.55 -7.32 -24.44
N ASP A 27 1.97 -6.18 -24.85
CA ASP A 27 2.66 -5.14 -25.63
C ASP A 27 3.80 -4.48 -24.85
N TRP A 28 3.67 -4.41 -23.52
CA TRP A 28 4.64 -3.76 -22.64
C TRP A 28 5.61 -4.77 -22.02
N CYS A 29 5.19 -6.02 -21.90
CA CYS A 29 6.02 -7.07 -21.33
C CYS A 29 7.26 -7.34 -22.19
N LYS A 30 8.47 -7.17 -21.65
CA LYS A 30 9.73 -7.52 -22.36
C LYS A 30 10.16 -8.98 -22.20
N GLY A 31 9.48 -9.75 -21.35
CA GLY A 31 9.79 -11.17 -21.14
C GLY A 31 10.95 -11.45 -20.19
N CYS A 32 11.26 -10.52 -19.27
CA CYS A 32 12.38 -10.66 -18.34
C CYS A 32 12.23 -11.80 -17.31
N GLY A 33 11.01 -12.34 -17.11
CA GLY A 33 10.76 -13.46 -16.21
C GLY A 33 10.85 -13.16 -14.70
N LEU A 34 11.19 -11.93 -14.29
CA LEU A 34 11.29 -11.53 -12.88
C LEU A 34 9.99 -11.80 -12.12
N CYS A 35 8.86 -11.50 -12.75
CA CYS A 35 7.54 -11.73 -12.17
C CYS A 35 7.24 -13.22 -11.90
N VAL A 36 7.82 -14.14 -12.67
CA VAL A 36 7.71 -15.59 -12.46
C VAL A 36 8.61 -16.03 -11.31
N ALA A 37 9.85 -15.54 -11.28
CA ALA A 37 10.84 -15.90 -10.26
C ALA A 37 10.43 -15.48 -8.84
N PHE A 38 9.87 -14.27 -8.70
CA PHE A 38 9.50 -13.71 -7.40
C PHE A 38 8.07 -14.02 -6.96
N CYS A 39 7.27 -14.72 -7.77
CA CYS A 39 5.90 -15.02 -7.38
C CYS A 39 5.85 -16.15 -6.33
N PRO A 40 5.48 -15.86 -5.06
CA PRO A 40 5.39 -16.90 -4.03
C PRO A 40 4.26 -17.91 -4.31
N GLY A 41 3.20 -17.46 -4.99
CA GLY A 41 2.08 -18.29 -5.41
C GLY A 41 2.28 -18.97 -6.77
N LYS A 42 3.43 -18.74 -7.43
CA LYS A 42 3.76 -19.29 -8.77
C LYS A 42 2.61 -19.17 -9.78
N VAL A 43 1.91 -18.03 -9.81
CA VAL A 43 0.70 -17.84 -10.64
C VAL A 43 0.98 -17.45 -12.09
N LEU A 44 2.23 -17.08 -12.39
CA LEU A 44 2.69 -16.55 -13.67
C LEU A 44 3.65 -17.53 -14.33
N GLN A 45 3.65 -17.58 -15.65
CA GLN A 45 4.60 -18.32 -16.49
C GLN A 45 5.00 -17.47 -17.71
N LEU A 46 6.10 -17.82 -18.38
CA LEU A 46 6.41 -17.29 -19.70
C LEU A 46 5.78 -18.18 -20.78
N ASN A 47 5.02 -17.57 -21.69
CA ASN A 47 4.43 -18.25 -22.83
C ASN A 47 5.48 -18.56 -23.92
N ALA A 48 5.06 -19.19 -25.02
CA ALA A 48 5.95 -19.54 -26.13
C ALA A 48 6.61 -18.31 -26.80
N LEU A 49 6.03 -17.12 -26.65
CA LEU A 49 6.56 -15.85 -27.15
C LEU A 49 7.48 -15.16 -26.14
N GLY A 50 7.77 -15.82 -25.02
CA GLY A 50 8.56 -15.27 -23.91
C GLY A 50 7.84 -14.17 -23.14
N LYS A 51 6.53 -13.98 -23.30
CA LYS A 51 5.74 -12.99 -22.55
C LYS A 51 5.16 -13.60 -21.28
N ALA A 52 5.02 -12.79 -20.25
CA ALA A 52 4.35 -13.22 -19.03
C ALA A 52 2.87 -13.54 -19.33
N GLU A 53 2.39 -14.63 -18.76
CA GLU A 53 1.02 -15.12 -18.87
C GLU A 53 0.56 -15.63 -17.49
N VAL A 54 -0.72 -15.39 -17.17
CA VAL A 54 -1.31 -15.82 -15.91
C VAL A 54 -1.91 -17.21 -16.10
N VAL A 55 -1.38 -18.21 -15.40
CA VAL A 55 -1.80 -19.62 -15.56
C VAL A 55 -2.70 -20.10 -14.42
N ARG A 56 -2.54 -19.53 -13.21
CA ARG A 56 -3.27 -19.96 -11.99
C ARG A 56 -3.70 -18.74 -11.17
N PRO A 57 -4.63 -17.91 -11.67
CA PRO A 57 -5.06 -16.69 -10.99
C PRO A 57 -5.64 -16.94 -9.59
N GLU A 58 -6.23 -18.11 -9.35
CA GLU A 58 -6.85 -18.51 -8.09
C GLU A 58 -5.87 -18.64 -6.91
N GLU A 59 -4.59 -18.93 -7.19
CA GLU A 59 -3.53 -19.03 -6.19
C GLU A 59 -2.92 -17.67 -5.84
N CYS A 60 -3.35 -16.59 -6.50
CA CYS A 60 -2.81 -15.27 -6.25
C CYS A 60 -3.21 -14.78 -4.86
N ILE A 61 -2.20 -14.55 -4.01
CA ILE A 61 -2.37 -14.01 -2.66
C ILE A 61 -2.36 -12.47 -2.61
N ASN A 62 -2.46 -11.79 -3.75
CA ASN A 62 -2.36 -10.32 -3.85
C ASN A 62 -1.15 -9.76 -3.06
N CYS A 63 0.05 -10.27 -3.35
CA CYS A 63 1.29 -9.80 -2.70
C CYS A 63 1.89 -8.55 -3.38
N GLY A 64 1.52 -8.28 -4.64
CA GLY A 64 2.02 -7.12 -5.40
C GLY A 64 3.46 -7.25 -5.91
N PHE A 65 4.21 -8.31 -5.57
CA PHE A 65 5.62 -8.43 -5.95
C PHE A 65 5.86 -8.38 -7.46
N CYS A 66 4.98 -9.00 -8.24
CA CYS A 66 5.10 -9.00 -9.71
C CYS A 66 4.90 -7.60 -10.31
N GLU A 67 4.05 -6.76 -9.74
CA GLU A 67 3.83 -5.36 -10.17
C GLU A 67 5.02 -4.49 -9.77
N LEU A 68 5.54 -4.66 -8.55
CA LEU A 68 6.68 -3.88 -8.03
C LEU A 68 8.01 -4.19 -8.73
N HIS A 69 8.23 -5.43 -9.15
CA HIS A 69 9.50 -5.85 -9.78
C HIS A 69 9.45 -5.83 -11.31
N CYS A 70 8.31 -5.48 -11.91
CA CYS A 70 8.24 -5.36 -13.36
C CYS A 70 8.87 -4.03 -13.78
N PRO A 71 10.03 -4.01 -14.46
CA PRO A 71 10.69 -2.77 -14.85
C PRO A 71 9.88 -1.97 -15.89
N ASP A 72 9.04 -2.66 -16.67
CA ASP A 72 8.18 -2.07 -17.70
C ASP A 72 6.74 -1.80 -17.20
N PHE A 73 6.44 -2.09 -15.92
CA PHE A 73 5.10 -1.98 -15.34
C PHE A 73 4.00 -2.70 -16.16
N ALA A 74 4.35 -3.79 -16.84
CA ALA A 74 3.47 -4.54 -17.72
C ALA A 74 2.46 -5.45 -16.98
N ILE A 75 2.41 -5.40 -15.64
CA ILE A 75 1.57 -6.27 -14.81
C ILE A 75 0.82 -5.40 -13.80
N ALA A 76 -0.49 -5.64 -13.66
CA ALA A 76 -1.31 -5.01 -12.63
C ALA A 76 -2.04 -6.07 -11.79
N VAL A 77 -2.02 -5.91 -10.47
CA VAL A 77 -2.74 -6.78 -9.53
C VAL A 77 -3.85 -5.99 -8.85
N ARG A 78 -5.08 -6.52 -8.89
CA ARG A 78 -6.26 -5.89 -8.27
C ARG A 78 -7.01 -6.89 -7.39
N PRO A 79 -7.16 -6.61 -6.08
CA PRO A 79 -8.01 -7.44 -5.25
C PRO A 79 -9.48 -7.22 -5.62
N ASN A 80 -10.24 -8.31 -5.68
CA ASN A 80 -11.69 -8.30 -5.81
C ASN A 80 -12.28 -8.00 -4.43
N VAL A 81 -12.39 -6.70 -4.11
CA VAL A 81 -12.98 -6.23 -2.85
C VAL A 81 -14.43 -5.79 -3.09
N SER A 82 -15.39 -6.66 -2.75
CA SER A 82 -16.75 -6.22 -2.44
C SER A 82 -16.70 -5.46 -1.12
N ARG A 83 -16.84 -4.13 -1.17
CA ARG A 83 -16.68 -3.22 -0.03
C ARG A 83 -17.53 -3.65 1.19
N ASN A 84 -16.90 -4.32 2.16
CA ASN A 84 -17.34 -4.29 3.55
C ASN A 84 -16.38 -3.37 4.31
N GLY A 85 -16.86 -2.15 4.59
CA GLY A 85 -16.03 -1.04 5.04
C GLY A 85 -15.46 -1.18 6.44
N VAL A 86 -14.39 -0.41 6.70
CA VAL A 86 -14.13 0.18 8.02
C VAL A 86 -13.53 1.57 7.81
N HIS A 87 -14.09 2.47 8.60
CA HIS A 87 -13.95 3.91 8.74
C HIS A 87 -12.52 4.46 8.88
N CYS A 88 -12.43 5.76 8.58
CA CYS A 88 -11.51 6.76 9.12
C CYS A 88 -10.61 6.25 10.26
N ARG A 89 -9.37 5.89 9.91
CA ARG A 89 -8.25 5.56 10.80
C ARG A 89 -7.50 6.81 11.30
N THR A 90 -8.11 7.99 11.25
CA THR A 90 -7.60 9.13 12.02
C THR A 90 -7.86 8.82 13.48
N SER A 91 -6.81 8.40 14.17
CA SER A 91 -6.82 8.13 15.60
C SER A 91 -7.13 9.42 16.37
N CYS A 92 -8.24 9.44 17.11
CA CYS A 92 -8.48 10.22 18.34
C CYS A 92 -9.93 9.92 18.79
N GLU A 93 -10.26 9.39 19.97
CA GLU A 93 -9.55 9.25 21.24
C GLU A 93 -10.10 8.07 22.10
N PRO A 94 -9.33 7.51 23.06
CA PRO A 94 -9.85 6.60 24.07
C PRO A 94 -10.60 7.38 25.16
N GLY A 95 -11.93 7.49 25.06
CA GLY A 95 -12.71 8.15 26.10
C GLY A 95 -14.19 8.39 25.86
N GLU A 96 -14.81 7.75 24.87
CA GLU A 96 -16.19 8.07 24.47
C GLU A 96 -17.18 7.05 25.05
N THR A 97 -17.33 7.04 26.37
CA THR A 97 -18.64 6.67 26.93
C THR A 97 -19.59 7.79 26.54
N GLY A 98 -20.50 7.51 25.62
CA GLY A 98 -21.53 8.47 25.20
C GLY A 98 -22.15 9.16 26.41
N GLY A 99 -22.09 10.49 26.43
CA GLY A 99 -22.58 11.28 27.54
C GLY A 99 -22.58 12.76 27.19
N ALA A 100 -23.78 13.31 27.05
CA ALA A 100 -24.05 14.72 26.81
C ALA A 100 -23.41 15.63 27.87
N GLY A 101 -22.82 16.76 27.47
CA GLY A 101 -22.36 17.77 28.41
C GLY A 101 -21.74 18.99 27.74
N LYS A 102 -22.37 20.15 27.93
CA LYS A 102 -22.00 21.47 27.39
C LYS A 102 -20.77 22.05 28.11
N THR A 103 -19.90 22.76 27.39
CA THR A 103 -19.60 24.21 27.58
C THR A 103 -18.20 24.59 27.08
N SER A 104 -18.21 25.73 26.41
CA SER A 104 -17.15 26.58 25.88
C SER A 104 -15.94 26.81 26.79
N GLU A 105 -14.73 26.66 26.24
CA GLU A 105 -13.68 27.70 26.16
C GLU A 105 -12.43 27.11 25.45
N PRO A 106 -11.88 27.76 24.39
CA PRO A 106 -10.62 27.33 23.77
C PRO A 106 -9.41 27.86 24.54
N CYS A 107 -8.46 26.96 24.84
CA CYS A 107 -7.18 27.26 25.49
C CYS A 107 -6.34 28.28 24.70
N GLU A 108 -5.96 29.33 25.43
CA GLU A 108 -5.04 30.38 25.04
C GLU A 108 -3.62 29.83 24.89
N LEU A 109 -3.00 30.03 23.73
CA LEU A 109 -1.55 29.93 23.56
C LEU A 109 -1.02 31.34 23.34
N GLY A 110 -0.56 31.95 24.44
CA GLY A 110 0.32 33.09 24.38
C GLY A 110 1.73 32.64 23.97
N GLU A 111 2.43 33.49 23.23
CA GLU A 111 3.83 33.88 23.41
C GLU A 111 4.18 34.86 22.27
N SER A 112 4.33 36.15 22.58
CA SER A 112 5.59 36.79 22.95
C SER A 112 6.44 37.18 21.73
N ASP A 113 6.34 38.46 21.39
CA ASP A 113 7.45 39.34 21.01
C ASP A 113 8.26 39.03 19.75
N LEU A 114 7.92 39.71 18.65
CA LEU A 114 8.90 40.25 17.69
C LEU A 114 8.22 41.38 16.87
N THR A 115 8.13 42.57 17.46
CA THR A 115 8.18 43.82 16.66
C THR A 115 9.66 44.12 16.39
N PRO A 116 10.09 44.78 15.28
CA PRO A 116 9.72 46.18 15.04
C PRO A 116 9.68 46.67 13.56
N GLN A 117 8.79 47.66 13.36
CA GLN A 117 9.01 48.92 12.62
C GLN A 117 9.18 48.95 11.09
N LYS A 118 8.49 49.99 10.54
CA LYS A 118 8.82 50.79 9.34
C LYS A 118 8.54 50.10 7.98
N THR A 119 7.78 50.68 7.06
CA THR A 119 7.85 52.07 6.57
C THR A 119 6.59 52.43 5.78
N VAL A 120 6.22 53.70 5.90
CA VAL A 120 5.31 54.50 5.07
C VAL A 120 5.52 54.33 3.54
N ALA A 121 4.43 54.43 2.77
CA ALA A 121 4.33 54.93 1.37
C ALA A 121 2.85 54.78 0.94
N GLU A 122 2.04 55.85 0.92
CA GLU A 122 1.84 56.81 -0.19
C GLU A 122 1.31 56.15 -1.50
N GLY A 123 0.15 56.63 -1.98
CA GLY A 123 -0.39 56.34 -3.31
C GLY A 123 -1.89 56.29 -3.39
#